data_AF-A0A8I0H6A6-F1
#
_entry.id   AF-A0A8I0H6A6-F1
#
_cell.length_a   1.000
_cell.length_b   1.000
_cell.length_c   1.000
_cell.angle_alpha   90.00
_cell.angle_beta   90.00
_cell.angle_gamma   90.00
#
_symmetry.space_group_name_H-M   'P 1'
#
loop_
_entity.id
_entity.type
_entity.pdbx_description
1 polymer ?
#
loop_
_entity_poly.entity_id
_entity_poly.type
_entity_poly.pdbx_seq_one_letter_code
_entity_poly.pdbx_strand_id
1 'polypeptide(L)' 'ASMIIAFILLGRLLEERAKQNTSTAIKKLIGLQPKTVTIITESGERTVPIEKARIGDIIAVKPGERIAVDGTVTIGES' A
#
# COMPACT_ATOMS: atom_id res chain seq x y z
N ALA A 1 -16.27 -0.11 -46.92
CA ALA A 1 -16.14 -0.98 -45.73
C ALA A 1 -15.14 -0.45 -44.68
N SER A 2 -14.05 0.23 -45.07
CA SER A 2 -12.96 0.63 -44.17
C SER A 2 -13.33 1.59 -43.04
N MET A 3 -14.27 2.51 -43.27
CA MET A 3 -14.69 3.49 -42.26
C MET A 3 -15.44 2.85 -41.09
N ILE A 4 -16.27 1.85 -41.35
CA ILE A 4 -17.01 1.10 -40.32
C ILE A 4 -16.04 0.34 -39.42
N ILE A 5 -15.03 -0.30 -40.02
CA ILE A 5 -13.99 -1.02 -39.27
C ILE A 5 -13.20 -0.06 -38.39
N ALA A 6 -12.86 1.14 -38.90
CA ALA A 6 -12.19 2.18 -38.11
C ALA A 6 -13.02 2.63 -36.90
N PHE A 7 -14.32 2.84 -37.05
CA PHE A 7 -15.20 3.19 -35.94
C PHE A 7 -15.37 2.07 -34.91
N ILE A 8 -15.44 0.80 -35.35
CA ILE A 8 -15.49 -0.35 -34.44
C ILE A 8 -14.19 -0.45 -33.61
N LEU A 9 -13.04 -0.29 -34.25
CA LEU A 9 -11.74 -0.31 -33.57
C LEU A 9 -11.59 0.87 -32.61
N LEU A 10 -12.04 2.07 -33.00
CA LEU A 10 -12.05 3.25 -32.14
C LEU A 10 -12.93 3.03 -30.91
N GLY A 11 -14.13 2.48 -31.08
CA GLY A 11 -15.02 2.13 -29.96
C GLY A 11 -14.36 1.14 -28.99
N ARG A 12 -13.73 0.08 -29.53
CA ARG A 12 -13.03 -0.92 -28.73
C ARG A 12 -11.82 -0.35 -27.99
N LEU A 13 -11.09 0.57 -28.62
CA LEU A 13 -9.96 1.29 -28.01
C LEU A 13 -10.43 2.19 -26.84
N LEU A 14 -11.55 2.91 -27.02
CA LEU A 14 -12.14 3.73 -25.97
C LEU A 14 -12.67 2.88 -24.81
N GLU A 15 -13.30 1.74 -25.11
CA GLU A 15 -13.78 0.78 -24.11
C GLU A 15 -12.63 0.21 -23.26
N GLU A 16 -11.54 -0.22 -23.90
CA GLU A 16 -10.36 -0.75 -23.20
C GLU A 16 -9.69 0.33 -22.34
N ARG A 17 -9.59 1.56 -22.86
CA ARG A 17 -9.05 2.72 -22.12
C ARG A 17 -9.91 3.07 -20.91
N ALA A 18 -11.23 2.97 -21.02
CA ALA A 18 -12.14 3.19 -19.90
C ALA A 18 -11.98 2.10 -18.82
N LYS A 19 -11.83 0.82 -19.21
CA LYS A 19 -11.60 -0.29 -18.26
C LYS A 19 -10.26 -0.17 -17.51
N GLN A 20 -9.22 0.35 -18.14
CA GLN A 20 -7.90 0.56 -17.50
C GLN A 20 -7.93 1.61 -16.38
N ASN A 21 -8.79 2.64 -16.47
CA ASN A 21 -8.89 3.70 -15.46
C ASN A 21 -9.54 3.25 -14.15
N THR A 22 -10.34 2.18 -14.15
CA THR A 22 -11.03 1.70 -12.94
C THR A 22 -10.13 0.84 -12.05
N SER A 23 -9.10 0.18 -12.61
CA SER A 23 -8.21 -0.72 -11.85
C SER A 23 -7.02 0.00 -11.21
N THR A 24 -6.61 1.14 -11.75
CA THR A 24 -5.42 1.88 -11.29
C THR A 24 -5.65 2.64 -9.98
N ALA A 25 -6.87 3.14 -9.73
CA ALA A 25 -7.20 3.81 -8.48
C ALA A 25 -7.18 2.85 -7.27
N ILE A 26 -7.67 1.62 -7.45
CA ILE A 26 -7.69 0.58 -6.40
C ILE A 26 -6.26 0.08 -6.11
N LYS A 27 -5.43 -0.15 -7.15
CA LYS A 27 -4.02 -0.53 -6.94
C LYS A 27 -3.21 0.53 -6.19
N LYS A 28 -3.47 1.82 -6.43
CA LYS A 28 -2.81 2.91 -5.69
C LYS A 28 -3.24 2.98 -4.23
N LEU A 29 -4.48 2.63 -3.91
CA LEU A 29 -4.96 2.53 -2.53
C LEU A 29 -4.32 1.35 -1.78
N ILE A 30 -4.16 0.19 -2.44
CA ILE A 30 -3.55 -1.01 -1.85
C ILE A 30 -2.03 -0.86 -1.61
N GLY A 31 -1.34 -0.03 -2.41
CA GLY A 31 0.09 0.24 -2.26
C GLY A 31 0.46 1.21 -1.14
N LEU A 32 -0.51 1.88 -0.53
CA LEU A 32 -0.29 2.98 0.43
C LEU A 32 -0.22 2.53 1.90
N GLN A 33 -0.43 1.24 2.16
CA GLN A 33 -0.29 0.68 3.50
C GLN A 33 1.18 0.31 3.73
N PRO A 34 1.83 0.86 4.77
CA PRO A 34 3.19 0.45 5.12
C PRO A 34 3.19 -1.04 5.42
N LYS A 35 3.91 -1.83 4.63
CA LYS A 35 3.93 -3.30 4.78
C LYS A 35 4.93 -3.78 5.84
N THR A 36 5.69 -2.86 6.42
CA THR A 36 6.83 -3.16 7.29
C THR A 36 6.77 -2.32 8.56
N VAL A 37 7.17 -2.92 9.67
CA VAL A 37 7.34 -2.28 10.97
C VAL A 37 8.75 -2.52 11.48
N THR A 38 9.30 -1.58 12.25
CA THR A 38 10.61 -1.75 12.89
C THR A 38 10.38 -2.19 14.34
N ILE A 39 10.73 -3.42 14.66
CA ILE A 39 10.66 -3.96 16.02
C ILE A 39 11.98 -3.75 16.75
N ILE A 40 11.91 -3.42 18.03
CA ILE A 40 13.06 -3.33 18.93
C ILE A 40 13.22 -4.68 19.61
N THR A 41 14.37 -5.33 19.42
CA THR A 41 14.72 -6.61 20.06
C THR A 41 16.03 -6.46 20.84
N GLU A 42 16.39 -7.44 21.67
CA GLU A 42 17.65 -7.40 22.45
C GLU A 42 18.90 -7.30 21.56
N SER A 43 18.82 -7.76 20.32
CA SER A 43 19.88 -7.66 19.31
C SER A 43 19.88 -6.35 18.51
N GLY A 44 18.96 -5.43 18.80
CA GLY A 44 18.79 -4.15 18.11
C GLY A 44 17.48 -4.01 17.33
N GLU A 45 17.41 -2.96 16.51
CA GLU A 45 16.26 -2.66 15.64
C GLU A 45 16.22 -3.60 14.43
N ARG A 46 15.05 -4.17 14.14
CA ARG A 46 14.85 -5.02 12.96
C ARG A 46 13.58 -4.64 12.23
N THR A 47 13.70 -4.38 10.93
CA THR A 47 12.55 -4.17 10.06
C THR A 47 11.96 -5.53 9.65
N VAL A 48 10.68 -5.74 9.93
CA VAL A 48 9.94 -6.96 9.62
C VAL A 48 8.62 -6.63 8.91
N PRO A 49 8.07 -7.53 8.09
CA PRO A 49 6.71 -7.39 7.58
C PRO A 49 5.71 -7.33 8.73
N ILE A 50 4.64 -6.55 8.58
CA ILE A 50 3.58 -6.42 9.60
C ILE A 50 2.96 -7.78 9.97
N GLU A 51 2.89 -8.73 9.03
CA GLU A 51 2.40 -10.10 9.24
C GLU A 51 3.24 -10.91 10.25
N LYS A 52 4.48 -10.49 10.52
CA LYS A 52 5.38 -11.13 11.47
C LYS A 52 5.40 -10.46 12.84
N ALA A 53 4.75 -9.30 12.99
CA ALA A 53 4.62 -8.63 14.27
C ALA A 53 3.70 -9.43 15.20
N ARG A 54 4.09 -9.55 16.47
CA ARG A 54 3.34 -10.28 17.49
C ARG A 54 2.90 -9.34 18.61
N ILE A 55 1.83 -9.74 19.31
CA ILE A 55 1.37 -9.05 20.52
C ILE A 55 2.49 -9.10 21.56
N GLY A 56 2.94 -7.93 22.02
CA GLY A 56 4.04 -7.78 22.97
C GLY A 56 5.34 -7.26 22.37
N ASP A 57 5.46 -7.16 21.04
CA ASP A 57 6.62 -6.53 20.40
C ASP A 57 6.61 -5.01 20.61
N ILE A 58 7.78 -4.44 20.91
CA ILE A 58 7.97 -2.98 20.97
C ILE A 58 8.34 -2.50 19.57
N ILE A 59 7.59 -1.55 19.03
CA ILE A 59 7.79 -1.00 17.69
C ILE A 59 8.40 0.40 17.81
N ALA A 60 9.49 0.63 17.09
CA ALA A 60 10.07 1.96 16.91
C ALA A 60 9.31 2.68 15.79
N VAL A 61 8.79 3.88 16.08
CA VAL A 61 8.14 4.76 15.11
C VAL A 61 8.91 6.07 15.04
N LYS A 62 9.43 6.42 13.86
CA LYS A 62 10.14 7.69 13.65
C LYS A 62 9.17 8.81 13.27
N PRO A 63 9.50 10.09 13.53
CA PRO A 63 8.68 11.22 13.11
C PRO A 63 8.42 11.18 11.59
N GLY A 64 7.14 11.25 11.20
CA GLY A 64 6.71 11.15 9.80
C GLY A 64 6.45 9.73 9.29
N GLU A 65 6.77 8.70 10.07
CA GLU A 65 6.33 7.33 9.76
C GLU A 65 4.87 7.12 10.14
N ARG A 66 4.18 6.27 9.37
CA ARG A 66 2.80 5.87 9.68
C ARG A 66 2.83 4.72 10.67
N ILE A 67 2.01 4.84 11.71
CA ILE A 67 1.75 3.76 12.66
C ILE A 67 0.99 2.66 11.90
N ALA A 68 1.59 1.48 11.77
CA ALA A 68 1.03 0.40 10.94
C ALA A 68 0.09 -0.54 11.72
N VAL A 69 0.14 -0.52 13.05
CA VAL A 69 -0.66 -1.37 13.96
C VAL A 69 -1.21 -0.54 15.12
N ASP A 70 -2.36 -0.93 15.65
CA ASP A 70 -2.87 -0.35 16.90
C ASP A 70 -2.03 -0.82 18.09
N GLY A 71 -1.81 0.07 19.06
CA GLY A 71 -1.02 -0.24 20.25
C GLY A 71 -1.03 0.89 21.26
N THR A 72 -0.36 0.67 22.39
CA THR A 72 -0.19 1.67 23.45
C THR A 72 1.22 2.22 23.40
N VAL A 73 1.35 3.54 23.45
CA VAL A 73 2.66 4.20 23.52
C VAL A 73 3.32 3.85 24.86
N THR A 74 4.44 3.12 24.80
CA THR A 74 5.23 2.75 25.99
C THR A 74 6.26 3.81 26.35
N ILE A 75 6.95 4.39 25.37
CA ILE A 75 8.03 5.37 25.56
C ILE A 75 8.00 6.37 24.40
N GLY A 76 7.98 7.66 24.72
CA GLY A 76 8.01 8.75 23.75
C GLY A 76 6.95 9.81 24.02
N GLU A 77 7.29 11.06 23.71
CA GLU A 77 6.38 12.21 23.73
C GLU A 77 6.52 12.88 22.35
N SER A 78 5.42 13.35 21.77
CA SER A 78 5.35 13.76 20.36
C SER A 78 5.83 15.19 20.09
#